data_AF-A0A1L8TLN9-F1
#
_entry.id   AF-A0A1L8TLN9-F1
#
_cell.length_a   1.000
_cell.length_b   1.000
_cell.length_c   1.000
_cell.angle_alpha   90.00
_cell.angle_beta   90.00
_cell.angle_gamma   90.00
#
_symmetry.space_group_name_H-M   'P 1'
#
loop_
_entity.id
_entity.type
_entity.pdbx_description
1 polymer ?
#
loop_
_entity_poly.entity_id
_entity_poly.type
_entity_poly.pdbx_seq_one_letter_code
_entity_poly.pdbx_strand_id
1 'polypeptide(L)' 'MQQVLKKQNYSFRKSRFANFHDFIFEQINFSAADLPGANLFHVKLENAVIADTTTKFFPFIAFFQRSIFRL' A
#
# COMPACT_ATOMS: atom_id res chain seq x y z
N MET A 1 4.97 15.82 8.44
CA MET A 1 3.74 15.41 9.15
C MET A 1 3.29 14.10 8.52
N GLN A 2 3.04 13.06 9.32
CA GLN A 2 2.52 11.79 8.82
C GLN A 2 1.03 11.93 8.49
N GLN A 3 0.59 11.45 7.33
CA GLN A 3 -0.83 11.44 6.96
C GLN A 3 -1.43 10.09 7.32
N VAL A 4 -2.49 10.09 8.13
CA VAL A 4 -3.19 8.87 8.54
C VAL A 4 -4.45 8.70 7.70
N LEU A 5 -4.51 7.63 6.91
CA LEU A 5 -5.66 7.26 6.10
C LEU A 5 -6.27 5.96 6.61
N LYS A 6 -7.54 6.01 7.02
CA LYS A 6 -8.25 4.87 7.61
C LYS A 6 -9.39 4.39 6.72
N LYS A 7 -9.58 3.07 6.61
CA LYS A 7 -10.74 2.42 5.97
C LYS A 7 -11.01 2.86 4.53
N GLN A 8 -9.95 3.11 3.77
CA GLN A 8 -10.08 3.56 2.39
C GLN A 8 -10.04 2.38 1.41
N ASN A 9 -10.79 2.52 0.30
CA ASN A 9 -10.73 1.57 -0.79
C ASN A 9 -10.03 2.19 -2.01
N TYR A 10 -8.82 1.69 -2.28
CA TYR A 10 -7.99 1.99 -3.44
C TYR A 10 -7.92 0.82 -4.43
N SER A 11 -8.84 -0.15 -4.32
CA SER A 11 -8.85 -1.27 -5.24
C SER A 11 -9.01 -0.80 -6.69
N PHE A 12 -8.27 -1.43 -7.61
CA PHE A 12 -8.23 -1.09 -9.03
C PHE A 12 -7.82 0.36 -9.37
N ARG A 13 -7.40 1.17 -8.38
CA ARG A 13 -7.03 2.56 -8.64
C ARG A 13 -5.71 2.64 -9.39
N LYS A 14 -5.66 3.58 -10.34
CA LYS A 14 -4.44 4.00 -11.01
C LYS A 14 -3.72 5.02 -10.14
N SER A 15 -2.79 4.54 -9.31
CA SER A 15 -1.98 5.35 -8.39
C SER A 15 -0.51 5.32 -8.78
N ARG A 16 -0.25 5.27 -10.10
CA ARG A 16 1.11 5.35 -10.66
C ARG A 16 1.76 6.66 -10.24
N PHE A 17 3.02 6.61 -9.85
CA PHE A 17 3.79 7.79 -9.41
C PHE A 17 3.17 8.59 -8.25
N ALA A 18 2.22 7.99 -7.51
CA ALA A 18 1.63 8.64 -6.34
C ALA A 18 2.65 8.78 -5.22
N ASN A 19 2.63 9.91 -4.50
CA ASN A 19 3.52 10.12 -3.36
C ASN A 19 2.80 9.81 -2.04
N PHE A 20 3.13 8.66 -1.44
CA PHE A 20 2.63 8.22 -0.13
C PHE A 20 3.72 8.28 0.94
N HIS A 21 4.78 9.05 0.73
CA HIS A 21 5.87 9.18 1.69
C HIS A 21 5.36 9.55 3.09
N ASP A 22 5.79 8.81 4.11
CA ASP A 22 5.37 8.98 5.52
C ASP A 22 3.86 8.80 5.78
N PHE A 23 3.13 8.07 4.92
CA PHE A 23 1.72 7.75 5.18
C PHE A 23 1.57 6.59 6.17
N ILE A 24 0.54 6.69 7.01
CA ILE A 24 0.03 5.59 7.84
C ILE A 24 -1.30 5.17 7.26
N PHE A 25 -1.38 3.93 6.80
CA PHE A 25 -2.60 3.32 6.30
C PHE A 25 -3.14 2.32 7.31
N GLU A 26 -4.36 2.55 7.77
CA GLU A 26 -5.07 1.62 8.65
C GLU A 26 -6.29 1.05 7.91
N GLN A 27 -6.38 -0.28 7.78
CA GLN A 27 -7.52 -0.94 7.14
C GLN A 27 -7.77 -0.48 5.69
N ILE A 28 -6.70 -0.25 4.93
CA ILE A 28 -6.79 0.15 3.52
C ILE A 28 -6.87 -1.06 2.60
N ASN A 29 -7.57 -0.94 1.47
CA ASN A 29 -7.57 -1.95 0.42
C ASN A 29 -6.88 -1.41 -0.83
N PHE A 30 -5.71 -1.95 -1.19
CA PHE A 30 -5.00 -1.69 -2.43
C PHE A 30 -5.17 -2.82 -3.46
N SER A 31 -6.11 -3.75 -3.28
CA SER A 31 -6.23 -4.92 -4.16
C SER A 31 -6.34 -4.55 -5.65
N ALA A 32 -5.55 -5.18 -6.51
CA ALA A 32 -5.46 -4.88 -7.94
C ALA A 32 -5.14 -3.40 -8.28
N ALA A 33 -4.62 -2.63 -7.32
CA ALA A 33 -4.16 -1.27 -7.58
C ALA A 33 -2.92 -1.28 -8.47
N ASP A 34 -2.83 -0.23 -9.29
CA ASP A 34 -1.74 0.01 -10.21
C ASP A 34 -0.82 1.06 -9.59
N LEU A 35 0.22 0.57 -8.91
CA LEU A 35 1.17 1.34 -8.10
C LEU A 35 2.60 1.52 -8.70
N PRO A 36 2.89 1.29 -9.99
CA PRO A 36 4.24 1.47 -10.51
C PRO A 36 4.69 2.93 -10.36
N GLY A 37 5.90 3.11 -9.82
CA GLY A 37 6.49 4.41 -9.53
C GLY A 37 5.93 5.12 -8.30
N ALA A 38 4.95 4.55 -7.58
CA ALA A 38 4.46 5.15 -6.34
C ALA A 38 5.56 5.18 -5.27
N ASN A 39 5.72 6.33 -4.61
CA ASN A 39 6.63 6.49 -3.49
C ASN A 39 5.96 5.96 -2.22
N LEU A 40 6.34 4.75 -1.80
CA LEU A 40 5.87 4.10 -0.57
C LEU A 40 6.93 4.14 0.55
N PHE A 41 7.91 5.04 0.45
CA PHE A 41 8.98 5.12 1.44
C PHE A 41 8.43 5.55 2.81
N HIS A 42 8.82 4.83 3.87
CA HIS A 42 8.32 5.01 5.24
C HIS A 42 6.80 4.86 5.42
N VAL A 43 6.11 4.20 4.48
CA VAL A 43 4.70 3.88 4.65
C VAL A 43 4.52 2.83 5.75
N LYS A 44 3.59 3.08 6.67
CA LYS A 44 3.11 2.08 7.63
C LYS A 44 1.78 1.50 7.14
N LEU A 45 1.68 0.18 7.12
CA LEU A 45 0.49 -0.56 6.71
C LEU A 45 -0.01 -1.39 7.88
N GLU A 46 -1.10 -0.96 8.51
CA GLU A 46 -1.74 -1.66 9.61
C GLU A 46 -3.07 -2.25 9.12
N ASN A 47 -3.19 -3.58 9.16
CA ASN A 47 -4.37 -4.30 8.67
C ASN A 47 -4.75 -3.97 7.21
N ALA A 48 -3.76 -3.67 6.37
CA ALA A 48 -3.96 -3.33 4.97
C ALA A 48 -4.07 -4.59 4.08
N VAL A 49 -4.94 -4.55 3.08
CA VAL A 49 -5.04 -5.57 2.04
C VAL A 49 -4.26 -5.12 0.82
N ILE A 50 -3.18 -5.84 0.48
CA ILE A 50 -2.38 -5.63 -0.73
C ILE A 50 -2.30 -6.97 -1.46
N ALA A 51 -3.25 -7.21 -2.35
CA ALA A 51 -3.34 -8.42 -3.16
C ALA A 51 -3.39 -8.05 -4.64
N ASP A 52 -2.82 -8.87 -5.51
CA ASP A 52 -2.87 -8.70 -6.98
C ASP A 52 -2.44 -7.32 -7.50
N THR A 53 -1.66 -6.56 -6.72
CA THR A 53 -1.21 -5.24 -7.12
C THR A 53 -0.13 -5.33 -8.20
N THR A 54 -0.28 -4.54 -9.26
CA THR A 54 0.75 -4.45 -10.30
C THR A 54 1.80 -3.44 -9.86
N THR A 55 2.82 -3.89 -9.14
CA THR A 55 4.06 -3.13 -8.94
C THR A 55 5.08 -3.65 -9.94
N LYS A 56 5.31 -2.93 -11.04
CA LYS A 56 6.39 -3.30 -11.97
C LYS A 56 7.73 -3.09 -11.28
N PHE A 57 8.26 -4.18 -10.74
CA PHE A 57 9.68 -4.46 -10.51
C PHE A 57 10.49 -3.35 -9.82
N PHE A 58 10.37 -3.26 -8.50
CA PHE A 58 11.49 -2.99 -7.59
C PHE A 58 11.24 -3.77 -6.29
N PRO A 59 12.04 -4.80 -5.95
CA PRO A 59 11.80 -5.62 -4.78
C PRO A 59 12.34 -4.88 -3.56
N PHE A 60 11.70 -3.81 -3.08
CA PHE A 60 12.24 -3.11 -1.91
C PHE A 60 11.15 -2.59 -0.97
N ILE A 61 10.99 -3.35 0.13
CA ILE A 61 10.51 -2.96 1.45
C ILE A 61 9.03 -2.54 1.55
N ALA A 62 8.14 -3.51 1.34
CA ALA A 62 7.03 -3.69 2.28
C ALA A 62 7.48 -4.78 3.25
N PHE A 63 8.34 -4.44 4.22
CA PHE A 63 8.73 -5.39 5.26
C PHE A 63 7.45 -5.76 6.01
N PHE A 64 7.01 -6.99 5.81
CA PHE A 64 5.86 -7.62 6.44
C PHE A 64 5.83 -7.32 7.95
N GLN A 65 5.06 -6.33 8.39
CA GLN A 65 4.45 -6.39 9.71
C GLN A 65 3.13 -7.17 9.60
N ARG A 66 3.31 -8.49 9.55
CA ARG A 66 2.50 -9.50 10.24
C ARG A 66 0.98 -9.22 10.33
N SER A 67 0.28 -9.58 9.28
CA SER A 67 -1.15 -9.98 9.19
C SER A 67 -1.47 -9.81 7.70
N ILE A 68 -1.50 -10.83 6.86
CA ILE A 68 -2.69 -11.63 6.55
C ILE A 68 -2.21 -12.86 5.73
N PHE A 69 -1.66 -13.88 6.38
CA PHE A 69 -1.78 -15.26 5.88
C PHE A 69 -2.72 -15.97 6.84
N ARG A 70 -4.02 -15.80 6.61
CA ARG A 70 -5.05 -16.74 7.05
C ARG A 70 -5.90 -17.06 5.85
N LEU A 71 -5.43 -18.04 5.09
CA LEU A 71 -6.12 -19.20 4.51
C LEU A 71 -5.13 -19.92 3.60
#